data_AF-A0AAU8BZD4-F1
#
_entry.id   AF-A0AAU8BZD4-F1
#
_cell.length_a   1.000
_cell.length_b   1.000
_cell.length_c   1.000
_cell.angle_alpha   90.00
_cell.angle_beta   90.00
_cell.angle_gamma   90.00
#
_symmetry.space_group_name_H-M   'P 1'
#
loop_
_entity.id
_entity.type
_entity.pdbx_description
1 polymer ?
#
loop_
_entity_poly.entity_id
_entity_poly.type
_entity_poly.pdbx_seq_one_letter_code
_entity_poly.pdbx_strand_id
1 'polypeptide(L)'
;MNVTRGLIIADPWIGHILEGRKDWEMRSQATSIRGWFGLIQKGSGHVVGLARLVDCGKALTPSEMIANINHHQIPEDMIRRGEVAKWVIPWKLADIIPLERPVPYQHKSGAVTWVTFSSEETRELNRIRHETGASSSSVISTPTRLLQESVKLSEVERPVAKPVSKRSAIDPMPPLPEGRYRFLGRSRLTGGNVRNNHINLSKFLNAFPQDVIGGKNKSDVAPRQIEIDWGGPKPILTDIDGSKSIFRGRGWVRRFFEASKAQEGDYVLITETATYKVSVRLERGD
;
A
#
# COMPACT_ATOMS: atom_id res chain seq x y z
N MET A 1 -18.00 -11.99 18.25
CA MET A 1 -18.82 -11.52 17.09
C MET A 1 -18.17 -11.99 15.81
N ASN A 2 -18.91 -12.53 14.84
CA ASN A 2 -18.34 -13.11 13.63
C ASN A 2 -18.06 -12.07 12.54
N VAL A 3 -17.06 -12.33 11.67
CA VAL A 3 -16.82 -11.55 10.44
C VAL A 3 -17.89 -11.92 9.41
N THR A 4 -18.95 -11.13 9.28
CA THR A 4 -20.07 -11.41 8.34
C THR A 4 -20.14 -10.44 7.16
N ARG A 5 -19.31 -9.40 7.18
CA ARG A 5 -19.29 -8.36 6.16
C ARG A 5 -17.91 -7.74 6.00
N GLY A 6 -17.68 -7.14 4.84
CA GLY A 6 -16.46 -6.43 4.50
C GLY A 6 -16.71 -5.02 3.99
N LEU A 7 -15.73 -4.15 4.22
CA LEU A 7 -15.74 -2.76 3.77
C LEU A 7 -14.78 -2.61 2.60
N ILE A 8 -15.27 -2.04 1.50
CA ILE A 8 -14.44 -1.72 0.34
C ILE A 8 -13.69 -0.41 0.60
N ILE A 9 -12.37 -0.45 0.52
CA ILE A 9 -11.49 0.70 0.73
C ILE A 9 -10.53 0.83 -0.45
N ALA A 10 -10.43 2.05 -0.99
CA ALA A 10 -9.55 2.33 -2.12
C ALA A 10 -8.10 2.56 -1.67
N ASP A 11 -7.15 2.31 -2.57
CA ASP A 11 -5.79 2.81 -2.41
C ASP A 11 -5.76 4.35 -2.41
N PRO A 12 -4.82 4.97 -1.67
CA PRO A 12 -3.80 4.34 -0.81
C PRO A 12 -4.29 3.98 0.60
N TRP A 13 -5.53 4.33 0.95
CA TRP A 13 -6.04 4.32 2.33
C TRP A 13 -6.05 2.94 2.98
N ILE A 14 -6.39 1.90 2.21
CA ILE A 14 -6.38 0.53 2.74
C ILE A 14 -4.98 0.08 3.13
N GLY A 15 -3.96 0.46 2.35
CA GLY A 15 -2.56 0.16 2.67
C GLY A 15 -2.13 0.82 3.98
N HIS A 16 -2.57 2.06 4.23
CA HIS A 16 -2.27 2.73 5.51
C HIS A 16 -2.89 1.99 6.70
N ILE A 17 -4.08 1.41 6.54
CA ILE A 17 -4.71 0.59 7.59
C ILE A 17 -3.90 -0.70 7.80
N LEU A 18 -3.63 -1.45 6.73
CA LEU A 18 -2.91 -2.73 6.81
C LEU A 18 -1.47 -2.59 7.34
N GLU A 19 -0.83 -1.44 7.10
CA GLU A 19 0.49 -1.13 7.65
C GLU A 19 0.45 -0.58 9.09
N GLY A 20 -0.74 -0.44 9.69
CA GLY A 20 -0.92 0.10 11.03
C GLY A 20 -0.65 1.61 11.15
N ARG A 21 -0.55 2.33 10.03
CA ARG A 21 -0.32 3.79 9.99
C ARG A 21 -1.60 4.60 10.14
N LYS A 22 -2.76 3.98 9.93
CA LYS A 22 -4.09 4.60 9.93
C LYS A 22 -5.05 3.72 10.71
N ASP A 23 -5.67 4.27 11.72
CA ASP A 23 -6.69 3.63 12.55
C ASP A 23 -8.08 4.26 12.36
N TRP A 24 -8.20 5.39 11.64
CA TRP A 24 -9.50 5.99 11.31
C TRP A 24 -9.81 5.84 9.83
N GLU A 25 -10.91 5.17 9.47
CA GLU A 25 -11.44 5.22 8.11
C GLU A 25 -12.42 6.38 7.94
N MET A 26 -12.08 7.34 7.07
CA MET A 26 -12.89 8.54 6.89
C MET A 26 -14.03 8.28 5.91
N ARG A 27 -15.25 8.63 6.31
CA ARG A 27 -16.47 8.42 5.54
C ARG A 27 -17.34 9.66 5.50
N SER A 28 -18.26 9.68 4.55
CA SER A 28 -19.23 10.77 4.42
C SER A 28 -20.47 10.58 5.28
N GLN A 29 -20.68 9.39 5.82
CA GLN A 29 -21.85 9.02 6.61
C GLN A 29 -21.41 8.25 7.85
N ALA A 30 -22.14 8.42 8.96
CA ALA A 30 -21.94 7.65 10.17
C ALA A 30 -22.37 6.19 9.98
N THR A 31 -21.94 5.31 10.89
CA THR A 31 -22.39 3.91 10.91
C THR A 31 -22.69 3.43 12.33
N SER A 32 -23.74 2.62 12.45
CA SER A 32 -24.08 1.88 13.67
C SER A 32 -23.39 0.51 13.74
N ILE A 33 -22.71 0.07 12.68
CA ILE A 33 -22.01 -1.21 12.64
C ILE A 33 -20.88 -1.19 13.68
N ARG A 34 -20.71 -2.30 14.41
CA ARG A 34 -19.60 -2.52 15.34
C ARG A 34 -19.13 -3.97 15.24
N GLY A 35 -17.89 -4.21 15.67
CA GLY A 35 -17.30 -5.54 15.67
C GLY A 35 -16.42 -5.82 14.46
N TRP A 36 -16.16 -7.10 14.22
CA TRP A 36 -15.20 -7.57 13.22
C TRP A 36 -15.74 -7.48 11.80
N PHE A 37 -14.89 -7.03 10.87
CA PHE A 37 -15.21 -6.95 9.46
C PHE A 37 -13.97 -7.22 8.58
N GLY A 38 -14.22 -7.58 7.33
CA GLY A 38 -13.17 -7.76 6.32
C GLY A 38 -12.74 -6.43 5.68
N LEU A 39 -11.45 -6.24 5.48
CA LEU A 39 -10.88 -5.15 4.69
C LEU A 39 -10.76 -5.61 3.24
N ILE A 40 -11.48 -4.96 2.32
CA ILE A 40 -11.48 -5.31 0.90
C ILE A 40 -10.80 -4.20 0.11
N GLN A 41 -9.71 -4.52 -0.58
CA GLN A 41 -9.06 -3.56 -1.49
C GLN A 41 -9.97 -3.34 -2.70
N LYS A 42 -10.26 -2.07 -3.02
CA LYS A 42 -11.20 -1.70 -4.08
C LYS A 42 -10.84 -2.36 -5.42
N GLY A 43 -11.73 -3.22 -5.87
CA GLY A 43 -11.61 -3.95 -7.13
C GLY A 43 -10.51 -5.01 -7.13
N SER A 44 -10.05 -5.50 -5.98
CA SER A 44 -9.23 -6.71 -5.89
C SER A 44 -10.07 -7.98 -6.00
N GLY A 45 -11.34 -7.94 -5.57
CA GLY A 45 -12.16 -9.15 -5.39
C GLY A 45 -11.77 -10.00 -4.18
N HIS A 46 -10.87 -9.50 -3.32
CA HIS A 46 -10.34 -10.22 -2.18
C HIS A 46 -10.47 -9.42 -0.88
N VAL A 47 -10.68 -10.14 0.21
CA VAL A 47 -10.44 -9.67 1.57
C VAL A 47 -8.93 -9.80 1.84
N VAL A 48 -8.30 -8.68 2.15
CA VAL A 48 -6.83 -8.56 2.33
C VAL A 48 -6.43 -8.35 3.79
N GLY A 49 -7.41 -8.16 4.67
CA GLY A 49 -7.20 -7.95 6.09
C GLY A 49 -8.51 -8.10 6.87
N LEU A 50 -8.40 -8.11 8.19
CA LEU A 50 -9.50 -8.01 9.12
C LEU A 50 -9.26 -6.80 10.02
N ALA A 51 -10.33 -6.20 10.52
CA ALA A 51 -10.25 -5.18 11.55
C ALA A 51 -11.52 -5.21 12.41
N ARG A 52 -11.44 -4.61 13.59
CA ARG A 52 -12.60 -4.35 14.44
C ARG A 52 -12.99 -2.88 14.35
N LEU A 53 -14.25 -2.62 14.00
CA LEU A 53 -14.83 -1.28 14.07
C LEU A 53 -15.31 -1.06 15.51
N VAL A 54 -14.60 -0.20 16.24
CA VAL A 54 -14.82 0.00 17.68
C VAL A 54 -15.69 1.21 17.98
N ASP A 55 -15.62 2.24 17.14
CA ASP A 55 -16.34 3.49 17.37
C ASP A 55 -16.59 4.26 16.05
N CYS A 56 -17.53 5.21 16.08
CA CYS A 56 -17.81 6.15 15.00
C CYS A 56 -17.89 7.55 15.60
N GLY A 57 -16.95 8.42 15.23
CA GLY A 57 -16.92 9.80 15.71
C GLY A 57 -17.95 10.70 15.03
N LYS A 58 -17.99 11.95 15.47
CA LYS A 58 -18.77 13.02 14.82
C LYS A 58 -18.04 13.55 13.59
N ALA A 59 -18.76 14.28 12.74
CA ALA A 59 -18.16 14.99 11.61
C ALA A 59 -17.13 16.01 12.13
N LEU A 60 -15.94 15.97 11.56
CA LEU A 60 -14.83 16.85 11.91
C LEU A 60 -14.79 18.08 11.00
N THR A 61 -14.45 19.23 11.58
CA THR A 61 -14.06 20.42 10.84
C THR A 61 -12.67 20.22 10.17
N PRO A 62 -12.31 21.03 9.16
CA PRO A 62 -10.97 20.96 8.56
C PRO A 62 -9.84 21.09 9.59
N SER A 63 -9.99 21.98 10.58
CA SER A 63 -8.98 22.15 11.64
C SER A 63 -8.85 20.90 12.51
N GLU A 64 -9.95 20.24 12.84
CA GLU A 64 -9.94 18.98 13.60
C GLU A 64 -9.36 17.82 12.76
N MET A 65 -9.64 17.78 11.45
CA MET A 65 -8.97 16.82 10.56
C MET A 65 -7.46 17.04 10.59
N ILE A 66 -6.99 18.28 10.47
CA ILE A 66 -5.55 18.59 10.51
C ILE A 66 -4.93 18.16 11.85
N ALA A 67 -5.61 18.44 12.97
CA ALA A 67 -5.14 18.03 14.29
C ALA A 67 -5.06 16.50 14.48
N ASN A 68 -5.84 15.73 13.72
CA ASN A 68 -5.91 14.27 13.81
C ASN A 68 -5.30 13.55 12.59
N ILE A 69 -4.42 14.21 11.82
CA ILE A 69 -3.76 13.63 10.63
C ILE A 69 -3.10 12.28 10.93
N ASN A 70 -2.52 12.11 12.12
CA ASN A 70 -1.86 10.86 12.49
C ASN A 70 -2.80 9.65 12.46
N HIS A 71 -4.10 9.84 12.69
CA HIS A 71 -5.08 8.76 12.70
C HIS A 71 -5.58 8.38 11.29
N HIS A 72 -5.77 9.37 10.41
CA HIS A 72 -6.37 9.14 9.09
C HIS A 72 -5.40 9.27 7.90
N GLN A 73 -4.19 9.81 8.11
CA GLN A 73 -3.12 9.95 7.13
C GLN A 73 -3.50 10.73 5.86
N ILE A 74 -4.50 11.63 5.95
CA ILE A 74 -4.90 12.49 4.82
C ILE A 74 -3.98 13.71 4.86
N PRO A 75 -3.25 14.04 3.78
CA PRO A 75 -2.36 15.19 3.75
C PRO A 75 -3.06 16.52 4.06
N GLU A 76 -2.40 17.39 4.83
CA GLU A 76 -2.94 18.69 5.24
C GLU A 76 -3.31 19.56 4.03
N ASP A 77 -2.47 19.58 3.00
CA ASP A 77 -2.68 20.35 1.78
C ASP A 77 -3.97 19.91 1.05
N MET A 78 -4.24 18.61 1.03
CA MET A 78 -5.48 18.03 0.47
C MET A 78 -6.72 18.45 1.27
N ILE A 79 -6.61 18.53 2.61
CA ILE A 79 -7.68 19.02 3.49
C ILE A 79 -7.94 20.51 3.23
N ARG A 80 -6.88 21.32 3.17
CA ARG A 80 -6.98 22.77 2.94
C ARG A 80 -7.56 23.11 1.55
N ARG A 81 -7.27 22.29 0.53
CA ARG A 81 -7.86 22.42 -0.81
C ARG A 81 -9.31 21.92 -0.90
N GLY A 82 -9.85 21.32 0.15
CA GLY A 82 -11.23 20.83 0.17
C GLY A 82 -11.49 19.54 -0.62
N GLU A 83 -10.45 18.88 -1.13
CA GLU A 83 -10.57 17.65 -1.94
C GLU A 83 -11.27 16.51 -1.18
N VAL A 84 -11.19 16.54 0.15
CA VAL A 84 -11.76 15.53 1.06
C VAL A 84 -12.92 16.05 1.91
N ALA A 85 -13.48 17.22 1.60
CA ALA A 85 -14.52 17.86 2.41
C ALA A 85 -15.79 16.98 2.61
N LYS A 86 -15.97 15.97 1.76
CA LYS A 86 -17.04 14.98 1.89
C LYS A 86 -16.76 13.89 2.95
N TRP A 87 -15.50 13.56 3.25
CA TRP A 87 -15.12 12.44 4.12
C TRP A 87 -14.62 12.94 5.48
N VAL A 88 -15.55 13.37 6.32
CA VAL A 88 -15.26 14.05 7.59
C VAL A 88 -15.63 13.23 8.83
N ILE A 89 -16.28 12.08 8.66
CA ILE A 89 -16.72 11.24 9.79
C ILE A 89 -15.73 10.09 9.99
N PRO A 90 -15.05 10.00 11.14
CA PRO A 90 -14.06 8.96 11.40
C PRO A 90 -14.72 7.67 11.93
N TRP A 91 -14.50 6.56 11.23
CA TRP A 91 -14.79 5.22 11.72
C TRP A 91 -13.52 4.67 12.36
N LYS A 92 -13.52 4.49 13.68
CA LYS A 92 -12.33 4.11 14.45
C LYS A 92 -12.15 2.61 14.46
N LEU A 93 -10.98 2.17 14.03
CA LEU A 93 -10.60 0.78 13.85
C LEU A 93 -9.63 0.35 14.95
N ALA A 94 -9.69 -0.92 15.32
CA ALA A 94 -8.74 -1.58 16.20
C ALA A 94 -8.46 -3.00 15.70
N ASP A 95 -7.46 -3.65 16.30
CA ASP A 95 -7.12 -5.06 16.06
C ASP A 95 -6.99 -5.40 14.57
N ILE A 96 -6.18 -4.60 13.87
CA ILE A 96 -5.96 -4.76 12.43
C ILE A 96 -5.09 -5.99 12.19
N ILE A 97 -5.57 -6.92 11.38
CA ILE A 97 -4.88 -8.16 11.02
C ILE A 97 -4.75 -8.22 9.50
N PRO A 98 -3.59 -7.89 8.92
CA PRO A 98 -3.31 -8.17 7.52
C PRO A 98 -3.33 -9.68 7.26
N LEU A 99 -3.94 -10.11 6.16
CA LEU A 99 -3.94 -11.53 5.79
C LEU A 99 -2.70 -11.85 4.97
N GLU A 100 -1.97 -12.91 5.34
CA GLU A 100 -0.83 -13.41 4.55
C GLU A 100 -1.27 -13.87 3.15
N ARG A 101 -2.47 -14.45 3.06
CA ARG A 101 -3.10 -14.87 1.81
C ARG A 101 -4.46 -14.19 1.67
N PRO A 102 -4.70 -13.40 0.61
CA PRO A 102 -6.01 -12.79 0.38
C PRO A 102 -7.09 -13.85 0.21
N VAL A 103 -8.26 -13.62 0.81
CA VAL A 103 -9.42 -14.52 0.72
C VAL A 103 -10.37 -13.99 -0.34
N PRO A 104 -10.66 -14.73 -1.42
CA PRO A 104 -11.62 -14.29 -2.43
C PRO A 104 -13.01 -14.17 -1.82
N TYR A 105 -13.80 -13.22 -2.31
CA TYR A 105 -15.21 -13.09 -1.94
C TYR A 105 -16.09 -12.86 -3.17
N GLN A 106 -17.35 -13.30 -3.09
CA GLN A 106 -18.34 -13.08 -4.13
C GLN A 106 -18.97 -11.70 -3.98
N HIS A 107 -18.71 -10.84 -4.95
CA HIS A 107 -19.35 -9.54 -5.02
C HIS A 107 -20.78 -9.69 -5.57
N LYS A 108 -21.79 -9.53 -4.70
CA LYS A 108 -23.18 -9.46 -5.13
C LYS A 108 -23.45 -8.12 -5.83
N SER A 109 -24.13 -8.15 -6.98
CA SER A 109 -24.50 -6.93 -7.72
C SER A 109 -25.22 -5.92 -6.82
N GLY A 110 -24.77 -4.65 -6.86
CA GLY A 110 -25.37 -3.54 -6.11
C GLY A 110 -24.72 -3.21 -4.75
N ALA A 111 -23.70 -3.96 -4.30
CA ALA A 111 -23.00 -3.66 -3.06
C ALA A 111 -21.98 -2.50 -3.22
N VAL A 112 -22.38 -1.27 -2.85
CA VAL A 112 -21.57 -0.06 -3.10
C VAL A 112 -20.50 0.20 -2.03
N THR A 113 -20.67 -0.26 -0.78
CA THR A 113 -19.74 0.09 0.32
C THR A 113 -19.50 -1.06 1.29
N TRP A 114 -20.56 -1.66 1.82
CA TRP A 114 -20.49 -2.89 2.62
C TRP A 114 -20.90 -4.08 1.79
N VAL A 115 -20.12 -5.15 1.86
CA VAL A 115 -20.44 -6.45 1.25
C VAL A 115 -20.79 -7.42 2.36
N THR A 116 -21.92 -8.12 2.25
CA THR A 116 -22.26 -9.23 3.14
C THR A 116 -21.63 -10.52 2.58
N PHE A 117 -20.89 -11.22 3.42
CA PHE A 117 -20.23 -12.47 3.06
C PHE A 117 -21.19 -13.66 3.05
N SER A 118 -20.88 -14.67 2.26
CA SER A 118 -21.54 -15.97 2.29
C SER A 118 -21.23 -16.71 3.61
N SER A 119 -21.97 -17.78 3.89
CA SER A 119 -21.71 -18.63 5.06
C SER A 119 -20.33 -19.31 4.99
N GLU A 120 -19.83 -19.59 3.79
CA GLU A 120 -18.50 -20.19 3.58
C GLU A 120 -17.39 -19.16 3.81
N GLU A 121 -17.50 -17.98 3.20
CA GLU A 121 -16.57 -16.86 3.40
C GLU A 121 -16.53 -16.44 4.88
N THR A 122 -17.70 -16.39 5.52
CA THR A 122 -17.81 -16.11 6.95
C THR A 122 -17.06 -17.15 7.77
N ARG A 123 -17.25 -18.45 7.50
CA ARG A 123 -16.54 -19.52 8.23
C ARG A 123 -15.03 -19.39 8.07
N GLU A 124 -14.56 -19.20 6.84
CA GLU A 124 -13.13 -19.10 6.55
C GLU A 124 -12.47 -17.88 7.21
N LEU A 125 -13.10 -16.70 7.11
CA LEU A 125 -12.58 -15.47 7.74
C LEU A 125 -12.57 -15.56 9.27
N ASN A 126 -13.56 -16.24 9.87
CA ASN A 126 -13.56 -16.47 11.31
C ASN A 126 -12.50 -17.50 11.71
N ARG A 127 -12.28 -18.56 10.93
CA ARG A 127 -11.18 -19.52 11.15
C ARG A 127 -9.84 -18.81 11.19
N ILE A 128 -9.54 -18.01 10.17
CA ILE A 128 -8.29 -17.22 10.08
C ILE A 128 -8.16 -16.29 11.29
N ARG A 129 -9.22 -15.55 11.64
CA ARG A 129 -9.20 -14.67 12.83
C ARG A 129 -8.87 -15.44 14.11
N HIS A 130 -9.48 -16.61 14.30
CA HIS A 130 -9.24 -17.43 15.50
C HIS A 130 -7.82 -17.99 15.52
N GLU A 131 -7.26 -18.38 14.38
CA GLU A 131 -5.88 -18.85 14.28
C GLU A 131 -4.87 -17.74 14.59
N THR A 132 -5.09 -16.54 14.05
CA THR A 132 -4.24 -15.38 14.32
C THR A 132 -4.40 -14.87 15.76
N GLY A 133 -5.61 -14.94 16.32
CA GLY A 133 -5.90 -14.55 17.71
C GLY A 133 -5.42 -15.57 18.75
N ALA A 134 -5.50 -16.87 18.46
CA ALA A 134 -5.02 -17.94 19.33
C ALA A 134 -3.49 -18.03 19.36
N SER A 135 -2.82 -17.62 18.26
CA SER A 135 -1.37 -17.50 18.21
C SER A 135 -0.82 -16.36 19.09
N SER A 136 -1.67 -15.48 19.62
CA SER A 136 -1.28 -14.52 20.68
C SER A 136 -1.47 -15.06 22.10
N SER A 137 -2.05 -16.25 22.30
CA SER A 137 -2.34 -16.81 23.63
C SER A 137 -1.64 -18.13 23.97
N SER A 138 -0.70 -18.61 23.15
CA SER A 138 0.19 -19.71 23.53
C SER A 138 1.65 -19.22 23.61
N VAL A 139 2.16 -19.20 24.83
CA VAL A 139 3.56 -18.92 25.15
C VAL A 139 4.44 -19.98 24.50
N ILE A 140 5.21 -19.62 23.47
CA ILE A 140 6.46 -20.31 23.08
C ILE A 140 7.53 -19.29 22.65
N SER A 141 8.48 -19.14 23.57
CA SER A 141 9.93 -19.06 23.41
C SER A 141 10.56 -18.11 22.38
N THR A 142 11.14 -17.05 22.94
CA THR A 142 12.37 -16.41 22.50
C THR A 142 13.36 -17.42 21.91
N PRO A 143 13.84 -17.25 20.66
CA PRO A 143 15.14 -17.76 20.29
C PRO A 143 16.18 -16.83 20.90
N THR A 144 16.61 -17.18 22.12
CA THR A 144 17.88 -16.72 22.69
C THR A 144 18.99 -17.15 21.75
N ARG A 145 19.53 -16.22 20.96
CA ARG A 145 20.86 -16.38 20.35
C ARG A 145 21.86 -15.61 21.19
N LEU A 146 22.42 -16.35 22.15
CA LEU A 146 23.71 -16.22 22.83
C LEU A 146 24.43 -14.87 22.70
N LEU A 147 24.33 -14.10 23.78
CA LEU A 147 25.40 -13.21 24.22
C LEU A 147 26.42 -14.06 25.01
N GLN A 148 27.64 -14.18 24.50
CA GLN A 148 28.84 -14.28 25.33
C GLN A 148 29.60 -12.98 25.04
N GLU A 149 29.60 -12.04 25.99
CA GLU A 149 30.69 -11.83 26.97
C GLU A 149 32.04 -11.74 26.27
N SER A 150 32.82 -10.66 26.32
CA SER A 150 32.93 -9.61 27.32
C SER A 150 34.03 -8.63 26.85
N VAL A 151 33.78 -7.32 26.83
CA VAL A 151 34.83 -6.31 27.10
C VAL A 151 34.19 -5.10 27.80
N LYS A 152 34.86 -4.69 28.87
CA LYS A 152 34.42 -3.86 30.01
C LYS A 152 34.05 -2.41 29.66
N LEU A 153 33.14 -1.85 30.48
CA LEU A 153 32.96 -0.42 30.68
C LEU A 153 34.11 0.18 31.51
N SER A 154 34.65 1.30 31.01
CA SER A 154 35.21 2.46 31.75
C SER A 154 35.47 3.53 30.68
N GLU A 155 35.23 4.82 30.81
CA GLU A 155 34.68 5.71 31.83
C GLU A 155 34.28 7.00 31.05
N VAL A 156 33.18 7.62 31.47
CA VAL A 156 32.79 9.04 31.36
C VAL A 156 33.59 9.96 30.41
N GLU A 157 32.94 10.43 29.33
CA GLU A 157 32.88 11.86 29.03
C GLU A 157 31.68 12.19 28.14
N ARG A 158 30.87 13.16 28.56
CA ARG A 158 29.81 13.76 27.72
C ARG A 158 30.46 14.71 26.71
N PRO A 159 30.04 14.70 25.44
CA PRO A 159 29.98 15.95 24.70
C PRO A 159 28.58 16.21 24.12
N VAL A 160 28.01 17.30 24.63
CA VAL A 160 27.29 18.36 23.91
C VAL A 160 26.68 18.01 22.55
N ALA A 161 25.36 18.16 22.48
CA ALA A 161 24.56 18.16 21.27
C ALA A 161 25.13 19.08 20.18
N LYS A 162 25.31 18.54 18.97
CA LYS A 162 25.41 19.32 17.73
C LYS A 162 24.08 19.19 16.96
N PRO A 163 23.64 20.26 16.28
CA PRO A 163 22.30 20.36 15.73
C PRO A 163 22.09 19.35 14.61
N VAL A 164 20.92 18.70 14.62
CA VAL A 164 20.44 17.88 13.50
C VAL A 164 20.27 18.79 12.29
N SER A 165 21.22 18.68 11.35
CA SER A 165 21.17 19.35 10.06
C SER A 165 19.93 18.86 9.30
N LYS A 166 19.11 19.81 8.85
CA LYS A 166 17.96 19.56 7.96
C LYS A 166 18.44 18.79 6.74
N ARG A 167 17.93 17.57 6.52
CA ARG A 167 18.13 16.88 5.23
C ARG A 167 17.37 17.66 4.15
N SER A 168 18.12 18.33 3.30
CA SER A 168 17.64 19.04 2.12
C SER A 168 17.11 18.04 1.09
N ALA A 169 15.99 18.39 0.46
CA ALA A 169 15.32 17.57 -0.54
C ALA A 169 16.03 17.62 -1.91
N ILE A 170 17.19 16.95 -2.07
CA ILE A 170 17.87 16.73 -3.39
C ILE A 170 18.64 15.38 -3.46
N ASP A 171 18.62 14.47 -2.47
CA ASP A 171 19.44 13.25 -2.60
C ASP A 171 19.03 12.39 -3.83
N PRO A 172 19.96 12.10 -4.77
CA PRO A 172 19.69 11.21 -5.88
C PRO A 172 19.36 9.81 -5.36
N MET A 173 18.45 9.12 -6.06
CA MET A 173 18.03 7.75 -5.69
C MET A 173 19.25 6.84 -5.54
N PRO A 174 19.28 5.92 -4.55
CA PRO A 174 20.42 5.04 -4.34
C PRO A 174 20.78 4.31 -5.65
N PRO A 175 22.08 4.16 -5.97
CA PRO A 175 22.49 3.38 -7.12
C PRO A 175 21.95 1.95 -6.98
N LEU A 176 21.68 1.31 -8.12
CA LEU A 176 21.34 -0.12 -8.12
C LEU A 176 22.47 -0.90 -7.38
N PRO A 177 22.16 -2.02 -6.72
CA PRO A 177 23.18 -2.88 -6.10
C PRO A 177 24.28 -3.29 -7.12
N GLU A 178 25.35 -3.97 -6.72
CA GLU A 178 26.30 -4.51 -7.72
C GLU A 178 25.71 -5.79 -8.34
N GLY A 179 25.56 -5.83 -9.67
CA GLY A 179 24.98 -6.98 -10.39
C GLY A 179 24.83 -6.78 -11.90
N ARG A 180 24.55 -7.86 -12.63
CA ARG A 180 24.32 -7.83 -14.09
C ARG A 180 22.86 -7.43 -14.36
N TYR A 181 22.63 -6.14 -14.58
CA TYR A 181 21.31 -5.58 -14.86
C TYR A 181 20.96 -5.63 -16.34
N ARG A 182 19.71 -6.00 -16.65
CA ARG A 182 19.19 -5.93 -18.03
C ARG A 182 18.25 -4.74 -18.15
N PHE A 183 18.61 -3.77 -18.98
CA PHE A 183 17.73 -2.68 -19.32
C PHE A 183 16.55 -3.18 -20.17
N LEU A 184 15.32 -2.98 -19.69
CA LEU A 184 14.11 -3.42 -20.40
C LEU A 184 13.59 -2.33 -21.34
N GLY A 185 13.62 -1.07 -20.90
CA GLY A 185 13.22 0.05 -21.74
C GLY A 185 13.04 1.37 -21.00
N ARG A 186 12.76 2.42 -21.79
CA ARG A 186 12.41 3.76 -21.32
C ARG A 186 11.06 4.21 -21.85
N SER A 187 10.29 4.88 -21.01
CA SER A 187 8.99 5.46 -21.34
C SER A 187 9.02 6.97 -21.13
N ARG A 188 8.67 7.76 -22.15
CA ARG A 188 8.53 9.21 -22.01
C ARG A 188 7.19 9.54 -21.38
N LEU A 189 7.19 10.33 -20.32
CA LEU A 189 5.98 10.77 -19.62
C LEU A 189 5.28 11.86 -20.42
N THR A 190 4.05 11.59 -20.85
CA THR A 190 3.11 12.59 -21.37
C THR A 190 2.33 13.23 -20.22
N GLY A 191 1.70 14.38 -20.46
CA GLY A 191 0.80 15.01 -19.48
C GLY A 191 -0.39 14.11 -19.12
N GLY A 192 -0.79 13.20 -20.03
CA GLY A 192 -1.79 12.17 -19.75
C GLY A 192 -1.29 11.11 -18.76
N ASN A 193 -0.01 10.74 -18.82
CA ASN A 193 0.62 9.79 -17.89
C ASN A 193 0.65 10.36 -16.48
N VAL A 194 1.15 11.60 -16.33
CA VAL A 194 1.28 12.28 -15.03
C VAL A 194 -0.09 12.48 -14.39
N ARG A 195 -1.07 13.03 -15.12
CA ARG A 195 -2.43 13.27 -14.58
C ARG A 195 -3.16 11.99 -14.18
N ASN A 196 -2.98 10.91 -14.93
CA ASN A 196 -3.72 9.65 -14.73
C ASN A 196 -2.88 8.54 -14.06
N ASN A 197 -1.71 8.87 -13.52
CA ASN A 197 -0.84 7.98 -12.75
C ASN A 197 -0.58 6.62 -13.43
N HIS A 198 -0.08 6.63 -14.66
CA HIS A 198 0.30 5.41 -15.38
C HIS A 198 1.57 5.60 -16.20
N ILE A 199 2.30 4.51 -16.42
CA ILE A 199 3.50 4.47 -17.26
C ILE A 199 3.17 3.60 -18.47
N ASN A 200 3.44 4.12 -19.68
CA ASN A 200 3.20 3.39 -20.91
C ASN A 200 4.37 2.43 -21.19
N LEU A 201 4.07 1.15 -21.40
CA LEU A 201 5.05 0.08 -21.63
C LEU A 201 5.07 -0.40 -23.08
N SER A 202 4.24 0.15 -23.98
CA SER A 202 4.01 -0.39 -25.32
C SER A 202 5.29 -0.60 -26.13
N LYS A 203 6.27 0.29 -25.97
CA LYS A 203 7.56 0.25 -26.68
C LYS A 203 8.46 -0.93 -26.28
N PHE A 204 8.22 -1.54 -25.12
CA PHE A 204 9.09 -2.58 -24.56
C PHE A 204 8.31 -3.65 -23.77
N LEU A 205 7.00 -3.79 -24.03
CA LEU A 205 6.15 -4.79 -23.38
C LEU A 205 6.72 -6.21 -23.57
N ASN A 206 7.22 -6.49 -24.78
CA ASN A 206 7.80 -7.80 -25.13
C ASN A 206 9.13 -8.10 -24.44
N ALA A 207 9.73 -7.13 -23.75
CA ALA A 207 10.94 -7.34 -22.95
C ALA A 207 10.64 -8.00 -21.60
N PHE A 208 9.39 -7.97 -21.14
CA PHE A 208 8.95 -8.64 -19.92
C PHE A 208 8.67 -10.13 -20.17
N PRO A 209 8.80 -10.98 -19.13
CA PRO A 209 8.31 -12.36 -19.18
C PRO A 209 6.83 -12.42 -19.57
N GLN A 210 6.46 -13.32 -20.49
CA GLN A 210 5.08 -13.37 -21.00
C GLN A 210 4.06 -13.77 -19.93
N ASP A 211 4.50 -14.52 -18.91
CA ASP A 211 3.69 -14.96 -17.78
C ASP A 211 3.41 -13.87 -16.73
N VAL A 212 3.96 -12.65 -16.90
CA VAL A 212 3.55 -11.45 -16.12
C VAL A 212 2.62 -10.51 -16.89
N ILE A 213 2.25 -10.87 -18.13
CA ILE A 213 1.35 -10.09 -18.98
C ILE A 213 -0.03 -10.74 -18.96
N GLY A 214 -1.01 -10.02 -18.42
CA GLY A 214 -2.40 -10.44 -18.31
C GLY A 214 -3.29 -9.83 -19.39
N GLY A 215 -4.54 -10.28 -19.43
CA GLY A 215 -5.58 -9.77 -20.30
C GLY A 215 -6.18 -8.45 -19.83
N LYS A 216 -7.17 -7.98 -20.61
CA LYS A 216 -7.81 -6.67 -20.47
C LYS A 216 -8.52 -6.47 -19.13
N ASN A 217 -9.07 -7.55 -18.58
CA ASN A 217 -9.90 -7.48 -17.38
C ASN A 217 -9.13 -7.92 -16.14
N LYS A 218 -9.65 -7.56 -14.98
CA LYS A 218 -9.11 -8.00 -13.69
C LYS A 218 -9.33 -9.49 -13.40
N SER A 219 -10.22 -10.15 -14.14
CA SER A 219 -10.36 -11.61 -14.14
C SER A 219 -9.21 -12.29 -14.89
N ASP A 220 -8.54 -11.53 -15.76
CA ASP A 220 -7.53 -12.05 -16.69
C ASP A 220 -6.14 -11.62 -16.18
N VAL A 221 -5.89 -11.74 -14.87
CA VAL A 221 -4.58 -11.43 -14.28
C VAL A 221 -3.54 -12.39 -14.83
N ALA A 222 -2.31 -11.89 -15.03
CA ALA A 222 -1.21 -12.74 -15.44
C ALA A 222 -0.96 -13.90 -14.45
N PRO A 223 -0.45 -15.05 -14.92
CA PRO A 223 -0.06 -16.16 -14.05
C PRO A 223 0.95 -15.81 -12.95
N ARG A 224 1.79 -14.79 -13.17
CA ARG A 224 2.80 -14.31 -12.21
C ARG A 224 2.74 -12.80 -12.04
N GLN A 225 3.21 -12.34 -10.88
CA GLN A 225 3.42 -10.92 -10.60
C GLN A 225 4.91 -10.57 -10.69
N ILE A 226 5.18 -9.31 -11.00
CA ILE A 226 6.50 -8.71 -11.00
C ILE A 226 6.66 -7.83 -9.76
N GLU A 227 7.81 -7.93 -9.10
CA GLU A 227 8.22 -7.06 -8.01
C GLU A 227 8.83 -5.77 -8.59
N ILE A 228 8.33 -4.62 -8.15
CA ILE A 228 8.76 -3.30 -8.60
C ILE A 228 9.42 -2.58 -7.43
N ASP A 229 10.73 -2.40 -7.51
CA ASP A 229 11.47 -1.42 -6.71
C ASP A 229 11.40 -0.05 -7.40
N TRP A 230 10.56 0.83 -6.87
CA TRP A 230 10.41 2.21 -7.36
C TRP A 230 11.14 3.24 -6.51
N GLY A 231 12.00 2.80 -5.57
CA GLY A 231 12.68 3.68 -4.61
C GLY A 231 11.83 4.08 -3.40
N GLY A 232 10.67 3.46 -3.23
CA GLY A 232 9.81 3.63 -2.06
C GLY A 232 10.25 2.80 -0.86
N PRO A 233 9.54 2.90 0.28
CA PRO A 233 9.88 2.19 1.52
C PRO A 233 9.77 0.66 1.40
N LYS A 234 8.94 0.17 0.48
CA LYS A 234 8.81 -1.26 0.15
C LYS A 234 8.57 -1.44 -1.36
N PRO A 235 9.11 -2.51 -1.98
CA PRO A 235 8.72 -2.93 -3.31
C PRO A 235 7.24 -3.29 -3.37
N ILE A 236 6.66 -3.26 -4.58
CA ILE A 236 5.26 -3.65 -4.81
C ILE A 236 5.17 -4.82 -5.78
N LEU A 237 4.11 -5.63 -5.68
CA LEU A 237 3.82 -6.71 -6.61
C LEU A 237 2.64 -6.33 -7.52
N THR A 238 2.78 -6.53 -8.82
CA THR A 238 1.71 -6.28 -9.80
C THR A 238 1.91 -7.15 -11.05
N ASP A 239 0.89 -7.35 -11.86
CA ASP A 239 1.04 -7.80 -13.25
C ASP A 239 0.95 -6.61 -14.24
N ILE A 240 1.05 -6.90 -15.53
CA ILE A 240 0.91 -5.94 -16.62
C ILE A 240 -0.42 -6.20 -17.34
N ASP A 241 -1.23 -5.17 -17.55
CA ASP A 241 -2.38 -5.24 -18.47
C ASP A 241 -1.84 -5.15 -19.90
N GLY A 242 -1.75 -6.30 -20.59
CA GLY A 242 -1.22 -6.38 -21.95
C GLY A 242 -2.05 -5.59 -22.96
N SER A 243 -3.37 -5.47 -22.75
CA SER A 243 -4.26 -4.73 -23.65
C SER A 243 -4.01 -3.22 -23.63
N LYS A 244 -3.62 -2.68 -22.46
CA LYS A 244 -3.32 -1.27 -22.29
C LYS A 244 -1.82 -0.97 -22.27
N SER A 245 -0.99 -2.02 -22.22
CA SER A 245 0.46 -1.91 -22.04
C SER A 245 0.84 -1.04 -20.85
N ILE A 246 0.24 -1.30 -19.67
CA ILE A 246 0.53 -0.57 -18.43
C ILE A 246 0.62 -1.54 -17.25
N PHE A 247 1.35 -1.16 -16.19
CA PHE A 247 1.24 -1.86 -14.90
C PHE A 247 -0.20 -1.81 -14.39
N ARG A 248 -0.79 -2.96 -14.06
CA ARG A 248 -2.19 -3.05 -13.65
C ARG A 248 -2.43 -2.36 -12.31
N GLY A 249 -1.56 -2.65 -11.34
CA GLY A 249 -1.46 -1.94 -10.07
C GLY A 249 -0.83 -0.57 -10.30
N ARG A 250 -1.62 0.50 -10.19
CA ARG A 250 -1.18 1.89 -10.44
C ARG A 250 -1.01 2.75 -9.21
N GLY A 251 -1.39 2.24 -8.02
CA GLY A 251 -1.33 3.02 -6.78
C GLY A 251 0.07 3.52 -6.43
N TRP A 252 1.10 2.72 -6.77
CA TRP A 252 2.51 3.09 -6.54
C TRP A 252 3.02 4.14 -7.54
N VAL A 253 2.46 4.19 -8.76
CA VAL A 253 2.92 5.12 -9.82
C VAL A 253 2.73 6.57 -9.40
N ARG A 254 1.61 6.87 -8.73
CA ARG A 254 1.35 8.19 -8.14
C ARG A 254 2.44 8.57 -7.13
N ARG A 255 2.73 7.65 -6.19
CA ARG A 255 3.74 7.87 -5.14
C ARG A 255 5.13 8.04 -5.73
N PHE A 256 5.45 7.26 -6.76
CA PHE A 256 6.69 7.40 -7.51
C PHE A 256 6.79 8.78 -8.15
N PHE A 257 5.77 9.24 -8.89
CA PHE A 257 5.77 10.57 -9.51
C PHE A 257 5.88 11.71 -8.50
N GLU A 258 5.16 11.62 -7.37
CA GLU A 258 5.24 12.62 -6.29
C GLU A 258 6.64 12.64 -5.65
N ALA A 259 7.20 11.47 -5.31
CA ALA A 259 8.51 11.36 -4.68
C ALA A 259 9.65 11.81 -5.60
N SER A 260 9.58 11.49 -6.89
CA SER A 260 10.59 11.88 -7.88
C SER A 260 10.35 13.27 -8.45
N LYS A 261 9.25 13.95 -8.10
CA LYS A 261 8.79 15.20 -8.74
C LYS A 261 8.74 15.05 -10.27
N ALA A 262 8.16 13.95 -10.76
CA ALA A 262 8.09 13.66 -12.19
C ALA A 262 7.24 14.71 -12.92
N GLN A 263 7.69 15.13 -14.09
CA GLN A 263 7.01 16.08 -14.95
C GLN A 263 6.75 15.49 -16.34
N GLU A 264 5.85 16.13 -17.10
CA GLU A 264 5.72 15.84 -18.52
C GLU A 264 7.05 16.13 -19.22
N GLY A 265 7.48 15.22 -20.10
CA GLY A 265 8.78 15.29 -20.77
C GLY A 265 9.82 14.37 -20.14
N ASP A 266 9.74 14.08 -18.84
CA ASP A 266 10.65 13.16 -18.14
C ASP A 266 10.56 11.72 -18.69
N TYR A 267 11.59 10.92 -18.40
CA TYR A 267 11.65 9.52 -18.77
C TYR A 267 11.59 8.61 -17.55
N VAL A 268 10.85 7.52 -17.66
CA VAL A 268 10.85 6.42 -16.70
C VAL A 268 11.66 5.26 -17.26
N LEU A 269 12.71 4.88 -16.56
CA LEU A 269 13.61 3.78 -16.91
C LEU A 269 13.20 2.54 -16.13
N ILE A 270 13.13 1.41 -16.83
CA ILE A 270 12.81 0.11 -16.24
C ILE A 270 13.97 -0.84 -16.49
N THR A 271 14.54 -1.34 -15.40
CA THR A 271 15.71 -2.21 -15.41
C THR A 271 15.40 -3.49 -14.64
N GLU A 272 15.60 -4.64 -15.27
CA GLU A 272 15.48 -5.94 -14.61
C GLU A 272 16.68 -6.15 -13.68
N THR A 273 16.38 -6.40 -12.40
CA THR A 273 17.37 -6.62 -11.34
C THR A 273 17.52 -8.08 -10.96
N ALA A 274 16.47 -8.87 -11.18
CA ALA A 274 16.45 -10.32 -11.11
C ALA A 274 15.23 -10.83 -11.87
N THR A 275 15.10 -12.15 -12.05
CA THR A 275 13.89 -12.75 -12.62
C THR A 275 12.66 -12.28 -11.84
N TYR A 276 11.68 -11.70 -12.53
CA TYR A 276 10.48 -11.10 -11.95
C TYR A 276 10.70 -9.92 -10.99
N LYS A 277 11.88 -9.27 -11.04
CA LYS A 277 12.16 -8.06 -10.26
C LYS A 277 12.67 -6.96 -11.16
N VAL A 278 12.05 -5.79 -11.08
CA VAL A 278 12.46 -4.60 -11.83
C VAL A 278 12.64 -3.41 -10.91
N SER A 279 13.65 -2.60 -11.23
CA SER A 279 13.81 -1.26 -10.69
C SER A 279 13.21 -0.23 -11.65
N VAL A 280 12.50 0.73 -11.09
CA VAL A 280 11.92 1.89 -11.77
C VAL A 280 12.63 3.14 -11.27
N ARG A 281 13.20 3.91 -12.19
CA ARG A 281 13.93 5.16 -11.92
C ARG A 281 13.42 6.27 -12.84
N LEU A 282 13.50 7.51 -12.38
CA LEU A 282 13.21 8.69 -13.19
C LEU A 282 14.51 9.24 -13.77
N GLU A 283 14.50 9.60 -15.05
CA GLU A 283 15.51 10.38 -15.75
C GLU A 283 14.85 11.68 -16.22
N ARG A 284 15.55 12.80 -16.04
CA ARG A 284 15.01 14.11 -16.45
C ARG A 284 14.96 14.18 -17.97
N GLY A 285 13.85 14.71 -18.48
CA GLY A 285 13.77 15.07 -19.89
C GLY A 285 14.64 16.28 -20.19
N ASP A 286 15.14 16.35 -21.42
CA ASP A 286 15.78 17.55 -21.98
C ASP A 286 14.78 18.70 -22.16
#